data_AF-A0A3C1C5U4-F1
#
_entry.id   AF-A0A3C1C5U4-F1
#
_cell.length_a   1.000
_cell.length_b   1.000
_cell.length_c   1.000
_cell.angle_alpha   90.00
_cell.angle_beta   90.00
_cell.angle_gamma   90.00
#
_symmetry.space_group_name_H-M   'P 1'
#
loop_
_entity.id
_entity.type
_entity.pdbx_description
1 polymer ?
#
loop_
_entity_poly.entity_id
_entity_poly.type
_entity_poly.pdbx_seq_one_letter_code
_entity_poly.pdbx_strand_id
1 'polypeptide(L)'
;MLIERLAKMYVQWGEPRQSSESEKKRNQQIQAIREFLEVIQKTSENRKELFAVSQQSRRKATKLSYLLLASDTEPEAIRDSFLRSGLIFKEQHYNKPEVLMWLAGTEACSRGIHPYIVFLIMSAYCGLETANSEFLWLQEKSKLQETKLTEYIVPGDLTDNIEEALSEPVRFQRTIRIAGMPLAASAFAGCSLYYIEQILSLVGPIGSFILTEMIAAARKRLISDEICTAQQAFLDLYSRQESESSAMDKELMTGMEAFEESSQPDPDLIRTTTDIIMSAEAKALKTTLSSMSDNEIASLLRCLEPIAHERLLGLISQGRQRRILMVIQQTDNVTSERMLRDAQLFAQKLLSSYAPRNLRPGETLKIPELLRNLISSLLGRE
;
A
#
# COMPACT_ATOMS: atom_id res chain seq x y z
N MET A 1 -8.93 -9.76 -9.93
CA MET A 1 -7.87 -8.76 -9.64
C MET A 1 -7.80 -8.25 -8.20
N LEU A 2 -8.82 -7.59 -7.60
CA LEU A 2 -8.71 -7.08 -6.21
C LEU A 2 -8.61 -8.22 -5.16
N ILE A 3 -9.49 -9.21 -5.26
CA ILE A 3 -9.52 -10.37 -4.36
C ILE A 3 -8.24 -11.20 -4.48
N GLU A 4 -7.75 -11.40 -5.70
CA GLU A 4 -6.47 -12.08 -5.94
C GLU A 4 -5.27 -11.29 -5.41
N ARG A 5 -5.28 -9.96 -5.49
CA ARG A 5 -4.22 -9.10 -4.92
C ARG A 5 -4.27 -9.09 -3.39
N LEU A 6 -5.46 -9.01 -2.80
CA LEU A 6 -5.65 -9.12 -1.35
C LEU A 6 -5.20 -10.51 -0.86
N ALA A 7 -5.64 -11.58 -1.53
CA ALA A 7 -5.21 -12.94 -1.21
C ALA A 7 -3.69 -13.12 -1.36
N LYS A 8 -3.09 -12.60 -2.45
CA LYS A 8 -1.63 -12.64 -2.67
C LYS A 8 -0.83 -11.80 -1.66
N MET A 9 -1.37 -10.66 -1.21
CA MET A 9 -0.75 -9.88 -0.11
C MET A 9 -0.68 -10.70 1.18
N TYR A 10 -1.67 -11.54 1.45
CA TYR A 10 -1.71 -12.36 2.66
C TYR A 10 -0.96 -13.70 2.54
N VAL A 11 -0.63 -14.15 1.32
CA VAL A 11 0.32 -15.27 1.08
C VAL A 11 1.73 -14.93 1.58
N GLN A 12 2.10 -13.64 1.66
CA GLN A 12 3.38 -13.21 2.26
C GLN A 12 3.42 -13.35 3.79
N TRP A 13 2.27 -13.52 4.46
CA TRP A 13 2.19 -13.65 5.92
C TRP A 13 2.28 -15.10 6.40
N GLY A 14 2.78 -15.96 5.50
CA GLY A 14 2.76 -17.41 5.59
C GLY A 14 1.78 -17.98 4.56
N GLU A 15 2.13 -19.12 3.96
CA GLU A 15 1.13 -19.89 3.24
C GLU A 15 -0.09 -20.04 4.16
N PRO A 16 -1.33 -19.88 3.67
CA PRO A 16 -2.47 -20.41 4.37
C PRO A 16 -2.19 -21.90 4.45
N ARG A 17 -1.53 -22.35 5.54
CA ARG A 17 -1.25 -23.76 5.83
C ARG A 17 -2.54 -24.43 5.47
N GLN A 18 -2.55 -25.28 4.43
CA GLN A 18 -3.73 -25.94 3.91
C GLN A 18 -4.57 -26.31 5.10
N SER A 19 -5.54 -25.45 5.40
CA SER A 19 -6.01 -25.44 6.77
C SER A 19 -6.92 -26.62 6.76
N SER A 20 -6.49 -27.71 7.38
CA SER A 20 -7.34 -28.82 7.79
C SER A 20 -8.35 -28.34 8.87
N GLU A 21 -8.76 -27.07 8.79
CA GLU A 21 -9.91 -26.52 9.45
C GLU A 21 -11.11 -27.06 8.69
N SER A 22 -11.96 -27.80 9.40
CA SER A 22 -13.23 -28.25 8.85
C SER A 22 -14.00 -27.05 8.30
N GLU A 23 -14.71 -27.23 7.18
CA GLU A 23 -15.59 -26.20 6.59
C GLU A 23 -16.49 -25.54 7.65
N LYS A 24 -16.92 -26.31 8.66
CA LYS A 24 -17.67 -25.82 9.83
C LYS A 24 -16.96 -24.69 10.57
N LYS A 25 -15.64 -24.77 10.79
CA LYS A 25 -14.87 -23.75 11.49
C LYS A 25 -14.70 -22.48 10.63
N ARG A 26 -14.49 -22.65 9.32
CA ARG A 26 -14.40 -21.54 8.36
C ARG A 26 -15.72 -20.78 8.28
N ASN A 27 -16.85 -21.49 8.18
CA ASN A 27 -18.18 -20.87 8.17
C ASN A 27 -18.49 -20.12 9.47
N GLN A 28 -18.06 -20.65 10.63
CA GLN A 28 -18.18 -19.94 11.90
C GLN A 28 -17.34 -18.67 11.98
N GLN A 29 -16.14 -18.66 11.37
CA GLN A 29 -15.31 -17.45 11.30
C GLN A 29 -15.94 -16.39 10.39
N ILE A 30 -16.41 -16.77 9.20
CA ILE A 30 -17.11 -15.86 8.28
C ILE A 30 -18.34 -15.26 8.96
N GLN A 31 -19.14 -16.08 9.65
CA GLN A 31 -20.31 -15.62 10.39
C GLN A 31 -19.92 -14.60 11.47
N ALA A 32 -18.83 -14.84 12.21
CA ALA A 32 -18.32 -13.89 13.20
C ALA A 32 -17.83 -12.57 12.58
N ILE A 33 -17.25 -12.61 11.37
CA ILE A 33 -16.87 -11.40 10.63
C ILE A 33 -18.12 -10.62 10.19
N ARG A 34 -19.14 -11.32 9.66
CA ARG A 34 -20.42 -10.69 9.26
C ARG A 34 -21.08 -9.99 10.45
N GLU A 35 -21.18 -10.68 11.59
CA GLU A 35 -21.71 -10.11 12.83
C GLU A 35 -20.88 -8.91 13.31
N PHE A 36 -19.56 -8.99 13.21
CA PHE A 36 -18.66 -7.88 13.58
C PHE A 36 -18.95 -6.60 12.79
N LEU A 37 -19.10 -6.72 11.48
CA LEU A 37 -19.35 -5.57 10.62
C LEU A 37 -20.78 -5.03 10.76
N GLU A 38 -21.77 -5.91 10.94
CA GLU A 38 -23.14 -5.47 11.21
C GLU A 38 -23.22 -4.68 12.51
N VAL A 39 -22.47 -5.08 13.54
CA VAL A 39 -22.37 -4.30 14.79
C VAL A 39 -21.73 -2.94 14.51
N ILE A 40 -20.60 -2.89 13.80
CA ILE A 40 -19.91 -1.62 13.49
C ILE A 40 -20.79 -0.69 12.66
N GLN A 41 -21.51 -1.22 11.68
CA GLN A 41 -22.47 -0.45 10.86
C GLN A 41 -23.63 0.07 11.71
N LYS A 42 -24.24 -0.77 12.56
CA LYS A 42 -25.40 -0.38 13.38
C LYS A 42 -25.04 0.61 14.47
N THR A 43 -23.85 0.49 15.04
CA THR A 43 -23.37 1.36 16.12
C THR A 43 -22.65 2.60 15.60
N SER A 44 -22.78 2.93 14.30
CA SER A 44 -22.09 4.04 13.62
C SER A 44 -22.02 5.29 14.50
N GLU A 45 -20.80 5.65 14.92
CA GLU A 45 -20.44 6.77 15.82
C GLU A 45 -20.85 6.63 17.31
N ASN A 46 -21.71 5.67 17.68
CA ASN A 46 -22.11 5.42 19.07
C ASN A 46 -21.11 4.53 19.82
N ARG A 47 -20.03 5.16 20.28
CA ARG A 47 -18.93 4.51 21.03
C ARG A 47 -19.37 3.78 22.29
N LYS A 48 -20.44 4.23 22.95
CA LYS A 48 -20.96 3.62 24.18
C LYS A 48 -21.59 2.26 23.92
N GLU A 49 -22.32 2.13 22.81
CA GLU A 49 -22.90 0.85 22.39
C GLU A 49 -21.81 -0.12 21.96
N LEU A 50 -20.81 0.35 21.20
CA LEU A 50 -19.67 -0.49 20.81
C LEU A 50 -18.88 -1.00 22.03
N PHE A 51 -18.71 -0.15 23.04
CA PHE A 51 -18.11 -0.55 24.32
C PHE A 51 -18.97 -1.60 25.05
N ALA A 52 -20.29 -1.44 25.09
CA ALA A 52 -21.19 -2.43 25.68
C ALA A 52 -21.12 -3.80 24.97
N VAL A 53 -21.06 -3.80 23.64
CA VAL A 53 -20.88 -5.02 22.85
C VAL A 53 -19.52 -5.67 23.13
N SER A 54 -18.46 -4.87 23.34
CA SER A 54 -17.15 -5.40 23.72
C SER A 54 -17.20 -6.21 25.02
N GLN A 55 -18.03 -5.81 26.00
CA GLN A 55 -18.15 -6.52 27.27
C GLN A 55 -18.89 -7.86 27.15
N GLN A 56 -19.81 -7.96 26.18
CA GLN A 56 -20.56 -9.18 25.89
C GLN A 56 -19.77 -10.19 25.06
N SER A 57 -18.72 -9.74 24.37
CA SER A 57 -17.89 -10.60 23.52
C SER A 57 -17.00 -11.55 24.33
N ARG A 58 -17.12 -12.85 24.08
CA ARG A 58 -16.35 -13.90 24.76
C ARG A 58 -14.97 -14.16 24.15
N ARG A 59 -14.79 -13.86 22.85
CA ARG A 59 -13.50 -14.09 22.16
C ARG A 59 -12.57 -12.92 22.39
N LYS A 60 -11.36 -13.19 22.88
CA LYS A 60 -10.37 -12.16 23.25
C LYS A 60 -10.04 -11.20 22.09
N ALA A 61 -9.82 -11.73 20.88
CA ALA A 61 -9.51 -10.91 19.70
C ALA A 61 -10.66 -9.97 19.35
N THR A 62 -11.88 -10.50 19.20
CA THR A 62 -13.08 -9.70 18.90
C THR A 62 -13.38 -8.68 19.99
N LYS A 63 -13.24 -9.06 21.27
CA LYS A 63 -13.41 -8.15 22.42
C LYS A 63 -12.42 -6.99 22.34
N LEU A 64 -11.15 -7.29 22.08
CA LEU A 64 -10.11 -6.26 21.96
C LEU A 64 -10.40 -5.33 20.77
N SER A 65 -10.77 -5.88 19.62
CA SER A 65 -11.14 -5.11 18.43
C SER A 65 -12.25 -4.10 18.73
N TYR A 66 -13.37 -4.52 19.33
CA TYR A 66 -14.43 -3.59 19.72
C TYR A 66 -13.98 -2.55 20.74
N LEU A 67 -13.16 -2.93 21.72
CA LEU A 67 -12.68 -2.01 22.74
C LEU A 67 -11.76 -0.94 22.16
N LEU A 68 -10.87 -1.31 21.24
CA LEU A 68 -9.96 -0.37 20.58
C LEU A 68 -10.71 0.60 19.68
N LEU A 69 -11.70 0.11 18.92
CA LEU A 69 -12.57 0.95 18.10
C LEU A 69 -13.46 1.86 18.95
N ALA A 70 -13.97 1.38 20.09
CA ALA A 70 -14.80 2.18 21.00
C ALA A 70 -13.98 3.30 21.69
N SER A 71 -12.69 3.02 21.91
CA SER A 71 -11.75 3.97 22.53
C SER A 71 -11.14 4.94 21.52
N ASP A 72 -11.51 4.87 20.23
CA ASP A 72 -10.98 5.72 19.17
C ASP A 72 -9.45 5.67 19.09
N THR A 73 -8.92 4.46 19.23
CA THR A 73 -7.47 4.24 19.25
C THR A 73 -6.88 4.53 17.88
N GLU A 74 -5.82 5.33 17.83
CA GLU A 74 -5.13 5.64 16.58
C GLU A 74 -4.67 4.36 15.86
N PRO A 75 -4.73 4.31 14.51
CA PRO A 75 -4.39 3.12 13.75
C PRO A 75 -3.01 2.54 14.06
N GLU A 76 -2.04 3.41 14.35
CA GLU A 76 -0.65 3.03 14.66
C GLU A 76 -0.52 2.30 16.01
N ALA A 77 -1.38 2.64 16.97
CA ALA A 77 -1.36 2.08 18.33
C ALA A 77 -2.15 0.76 18.45
N ILE A 78 -2.92 0.38 17.44
CA ILE A 78 -3.72 -0.86 17.43
C ILE A 78 -2.81 -2.09 17.47
N ARG A 79 -1.77 -2.12 16.64
CA ARG A 79 -0.82 -3.24 16.60
C ARG A 79 -0.11 -3.43 17.93
N ASP A 80 0.32 -2.35 18.55
CA ASP A 80 0.93 -2.36 19.89
C ASP A 80 -0.03 -2.89 20.95
N SER A 81 -1.32 -2.58 20.83
CA SER A 81 -2.34 -3.09 21.75
C SER A 81 -2.56 -4.60 21.59
N PHE A 82 -2.56 -5.10 20.36
CA PHE A 82 -2.58 -6.54 20.10
C PHE A 82 -1.31 -7.25 20.62
N LEU A 83 -0.13 -6.62 20.51
CA LEU A 83 1.12 -7.12 21.08
C LEU A 83 1.06 -7.19 22.61
N ARG A 84 0.66 -6.09 23.27
CA ARG A 84 0.57 -5.98 24.73
C ARG A 84 -0.47 -6.92 25.34
N SER A 85 -1.53 -7.23 24.61
CA SER A 85 -2.55 -8.21 25.04
C SER A 85 -2.08 -9.67 24.92
N GLY A 86 -0.90 -9.92 24.34
CA GLY A 86 -0.36 -11.26 24.10
C GLY A 86 -1.12 -12.04 23.03
N LEU A 87 -1.90 -11.36 22.19
CA LEU A 87 -2.64 -11.97 21.09
C LEU A 87 -1.74 -12.19 19.87
N ILE A 88 -0.80 -11.27 19.63
CA ILE A 88 0.23 -11.39 18.60
C ILE A 88 1.63 -11.29 19.22
N PHE A 89 2.59 -11.90 18.55
CA PHE A 89 4.01 -11.86 18.81
C PHE A 89 4.70 -11.02 17.74
N LYS A 90 5.88 -10.45 18.07
CA LYS A 90 6.68 -9.64 17.14
C LYS A 90 7.07 -10.41 15.88
N GLU A 91 7.31 -11.71 16.02
CA GLU A 91 7.63 -12.62 14.92
C GLU A 91 6.34 -13.18 14.30
N GLN A 92 6.12 -12.91 13.01
CA GLN A 92 4.87 -13.23 12.32
C GLN A 92 4.54 -14.73 12.27
N HIS A 93 5.56 -15.60 12.18
CA HIS A 93 5.37 -17.05 12.07
C HIS A 93 4.73 -17.71 13.31
N TYR A 94 4.76 -17.05 14.47
CA TYR A 94 4.13 -17.54 15.69
C TYR A 94 2.67 -17.10 15.84
N ASN A 95 2.18 -16.23 14.96
CA ASN A 95 0.85 -15.67 15.04
C ASN A 95 -0.18 -16.58 14.38
N LYS A 96 -1.33 -16.75 15.05
CA LYS A 96 -2.47 -17.47 14.47
C LYS A 96 -3.10 -16.60 13.36
N PRO A 97 -3.41 -17.16 12.18
CA PRO A 97 -4.04 -16.41 11.08
C PRO A 97 -5.33 -15.70 11.49
N GLU A 98 -6.16 -16.33 12.32
CA GLU A 98 -7.39 -15.72 12.86
C GLU A 98 -7.11 -14.40 13.59
N VAL A 99 -6.03 -14.32 14.37
CA VAL A 99 -5.71 -13.10 15.13
C VAL A 99 -5.17 -11.99 14.21
N LEU A 100 -4.37 -12.36 13.20
CA LEU A 100 -3.89 -11.41 12.19
C LEU A 100 -5.03 -10.82 11.36
N MET A 101 -6.04 -11.64 11.04
CA MET A 101 -7.28 -11.20 10.40
C MET A 101 -8.02 -10.17 11.26
N TRP A 102 -8.18 -10.43 12.56
CA TRP A 102 -8.80 -9.46 13.48
C TRP A 102 -7.99 -8.17 13.61
N LEU A 103 -6.65 -8.25 13.65
CA LEU A 103 -5.78 -7.09 13.66
C LEU A 103 -6.01 -6.22 12.41
N ALA A 104 -5.88 -6.82 11.22
CA ALA A 104 -6.03 -6.09 9.96
C ALA A 104 -7.43 -5.48 9.78
N GLY A 105 -8.47 -6.21 10.19
CA GLY A 105 -9.84 -5.69 10.20
C GLY A 105 -10.00 -4.49 11.15
N THR A 106 -9.40 -4.56 12.35
CA THR A 106 -9.47 -3.47 13.34
C THR A 106 -8.70 -2.23 12.86
N GLU A 107 -7.49 -2.42 12.31
CA GLU A 107 -6.72 -1.33 11.70
C GLU A 107 -7.48 -0.68 10.54
N ALA A 108 -8.09 -1.48 9.67
CA ALA A 108 -8.88 -0.96 8.56
C ALA A 108 -10.10 -0.15 9.05
N CYS A 109 -10.85 -0.66 10.03
CA CYS A 109 -11.95 0.07 10.65
C CYS A 109 -11.49 1.39 11.29
N SER A 110 -10.36 1.40 12.01
CA SER A 110 -9.86 2.61 12.66
C SER A 110 -9.42 3.71 11.68
N ARG A 111 -9.04 3.33 10.46
CA ARG A 111 -8.74 4.26 9.36
C ARG A 111 -9.99 4.80 8.66
N GLY A 112 -11.19 4.43 9.13
CA GLY A 112 -12.46 4.81 8.51
C GLY A 112 -12.71 4.11 7.16
N ILE A 113 -12.08 2.96 6.90
CA ILE A 113 -12.34 2.18 5.70
C ILE A 113 -13.76 1.61 5.76
N HIS A 114 -14.47 1.66 4.62
CA HIS A 114 -15.84 1.20 4.51
C HIS A 114 -15.99 -0.27 4.99
N PRO A 115 -17.00 -0.61 5.81
CA PRO A 115 -17.17 -1.95 6.37
C PRO A 115 -17.14 -3.09 5.34
N TYR A 116 -17.64 -2.87 4.12
CA TYR A 116 -17.60 -3.89 3.07
C TYR A 116 -16.18 -4.18 2.55
N ILE A 117 -15.30 -3.19 2.53
CA ILE A 117 -13.89 -3.41 2.19
C ILE A 117 -13.17 -4.12 3.34
N VAL A 118 -13.50 -3.76 4.58
CA VAL A 118 -13.02 -4.48 5.77
C VAL A 118 -13.46 -5.95 5.72
N PHE A 119 -14.70 -6.23 5.29
CA PHE A 119 -15.18 -7.60 5.08
C PHE A 119 -14.31 -8.39 4.13
N LEU A 120 -14.02 -7.82 2.96
CA LEU A 120 -13.22 -8.47 1.93
C LEU A 120 -11.77 -8.67 2.39
N ILE A 121 -11.22 -7.72 3.15
CA ILE A 121 -9.90 -7.85 3.79
C ILE A 121 -9.90 -9.05 4.74
N MET A 122 -10.90 -9.14 5.62
CA MET A 122 -10.98 -10.19 6.63
C MET A 122 -11.31 -11.57 6.02
N SER A 123 -12.20 -11.64 5.03
CA SER A 123 -12.56 -12.88 4.36
C SER A 123 -11.45 -13.42 3.45
N ALA A 124 -10.59 -12.55 2.91
CA ALA A 124 -9.41 -12.95 2.16
C ALA A 124 -8.45 -13.85 2.96
N TYR A 125 -8.41 -13.73 4.29
CA TYR A 125 -7.63 -14.63 5.15
C TYR A 125 -8.14 -16.07 5.16
N CYS A 126 -9.40 -16.30 4.83
CA CYS A 126 -9.99 -17.64 4.73
C CYS A 126 -9.67 -18.33 3.39
N GLY A 127 -9.00 -17.64 2.46
CA GLY A 127 -8.60 -18.17 1.15
C GLY A 127 -9.38 -17.55 -0.02
N LEU A 128 -8.86 -17.76 -1.24
CA LEU A 128 -9.38 -17.15 -2.47
C LEU A 128 -10.82 -17.55 -2.78
N GLU A 129 -11.14 -18.84 -2.65
CA GLU A 129 -12.49 -19.38 -2.93
C GLU A 129 -13.54 -18.74 -2.01
N THR A 130 -13.23 -18.64 -0.73
CA THR A 130 -14.08 -18.00 0.26
C THR A 130 -14.21 -16.50 0.02
N ALA A 131 -13.12 -15.80 -0.30
CA ALA A 131 -13.18 -14.39 -0.61
C ALA A 131 -14.05 -14.09 -1.85
N ASN A 132 -14.00 -14.97 -2.87
CA ASN A 132 -14.87 -14.88 -4.04
C ASN A 132 -16.34 -15.15 -3.71
N SER A 133 -16.65 -16.18 -2.91
CA SER A 133 -18.03 -16.46 -2.49
C SER A 133 -18.62 -15.32 -1.66
N GLU A 134 -17.82 -14.76 -0.75
CA GLU A 134 -18.22 -13.65 0.11
C GLU A 134 -18.36 -12.33 -0.68
N PHE A 135 -17.56 -12.12 -1.73
CA PHE A 135 -17.72 -11.00 -2.64
C PHE A 135 -19.05 -11.08 -3.42
N LEU A 136 -19.40 -12.26 -3.94
CA LEU A 136 -20.67 -12.47 -4.63
C LEU A 136 -21.86 -12.26 -3.68
N TRP A 137 -21.77 -12.78 -2.45
CA TRP A 137 -22.79 -12.56 -1.42
C TRP A 137 -22.96 -11.07 -1.09
N LEU A 138 -21.86 -10.31 -0.95
CA LEU A 138 -21.93 -8.86 -0.76
C LEU A 138 -22.57 -8.15 -1.97
N GLN A 139 -22.24 -8.59 -3.18
CA GLN A 139 -22.80 -8.02 -4.40
C GLN A 139 -24.32 -8.24 -4.44
N GLU A 140 -24.81 -9.42 -4.08
CA GLU A 140 -26.25 -9.70 -3.97
C GLU A 140 -26.90 -8.86 -2.86
N LYS A 141 -26.28 -8.78 -1.67
CA LYS A 141 -26.78 -7.96 -0.57
C LYS A 141 -26.87 -6.47 -0.94
N SER A 142 -25.88 -5.96 -1.67
CA SER A 142 -25.86 -4.56 -2.14
C SER A 142 -27.00 -4.24 -3.11
N LYS A 143 -27.42 -5.20 -3.96
CA LYS A 143 -28.57 -5.03 -4.86
C LYS A 143 -29.89 -4.92 -4.10
N LEU A 144 -29.99 -5.54 -2.93
CA LEU A 144 -31.20 -5.49 -2.09
C LEU A 144 -31.33 -4.19 -1.30
N GLN A 145 -30.21 -3.47 -1.11
CA GLN A 145 -30.19 -2.18 -0.44
C GLN A 145 -30.37 -1.05 -1.47
N GLU A 146 -31.62 -0.66 -1.76
CA GLU A 146 -31.90 0.49 -2.61
C GLU A 146 -31.69 1.81 -1.84
N THR A 147 -30.46 2.29 -1.75
CA THR A 147 -30.22 3.69 -1.38
C THR A 147 -30.49 4.56 -2.60
N LYS A 148 -31.74 5.06 -2.73
CA LYS A 148 -32.09 6.00 -3.82
C LYS A 148 -31.52 7.38 -3.51
N LEU A 149 -30.67 7.86 -4.41
CA LEU A 149 -30.19 9.24 -4.37
C LEU A 149 -31.30 10.17 -4.84
N THR A 150 -31.53 11.25 -4.10
CA THR A 150 -32.40 12.35 -4.51
C THR A 150 -31.61 13.35 -5.34
N GLU A 151 -32.23 14.02 -6.30
CA GLU A 151 -31.55 15.09 -7.06
C GLU A 151 -31.08 16.19 -6.09
N TYR A 152 -29.80 16.53 -6.15
CA TYR A 152 -29.20 17.62 -5.38
C TYR A 152 -27.99 18.13 -6.15
N ILE A 153 -28.16 19.32 -6.74
CA ILE A 153 -27.18 19.94 -7.62
C ILE A 153 -26.60 21.14 -6.91
N VAL A 154 -25.28 21.17 -6.79
CA VAL A 154 -24.53 22.32 -6.29
C VAL A 154 -23.77 22.90 -7.47
N PRO A 155 -23.91 24.21 -7.75
CA PRO A 155 -23.16 24.84 -8.84
C PRO A 155 -21.66 24.79 -8.53
N GLY A 156 -20.88 24.26 -9.47
CA GLY A 156 -19.43 24.20 -9.35
C GLY A 156 -18.77 23.61 -10.60
N ASP A 157 -17.50 23.91 -10.81
CA ASP A 157 -16.80 23.62 -12.07
C ASP A 157 -16.76 22.13 -12.43
N LEU A 158 -16.93 21.23 -11.46
CA LEU A 158 -16.97 19.79 -11.72
C LEU A 158 -18.22 19.38 -12.49
N THR A 159 -19.37 20.03 -12.28
CA THR A 159 -20.59 19.69 -13.04
C THR A 159 -20.46 20.05 -14.51
N ASP A 160 -19.65 21.05 -14.81
CA ASP A 160 -19.45 21.57 -16.16
C ASP A 160 -18.36 20.77 -16.90
N ASN A 161 -17.32 20.32 -16.19
CA ASN A 161 -16.21 19.56 -16.76
C ASN A 161 -16.41 18.03 -16.73
N ILE A 162 -17.50 17.54 -16.13
CA ILE A 162 -17.75 16.10 -15.98
C ILE A 162 -17.99 15.40 -17.32
N GLU A 163 -18.62 16.05 -18.29
CA GLU A 163 -18.86 15.44 -19.62
C GLU A 163 -17.53 15.17 -20.33
N GLU A 164 -16.62 16.15 -20.31
CA GLU A 164 -15.27 16.00 -20.83
C GLU A 164 -14.52 14.90 -20.05
N ALA A 165 -14.64 14.89 -18.73
CA ALA A 165 -13.98 13.90 -17.91
C ALA A 165 -14.49 12.46 -18.14
N LEU A 166 -15.79 12.30 -18.43
CA LEU A 166 -16.42 11.02 -18.78
C LEU A 166 -16.03 10.52 -20.18
N SER A 167 -15.60 11.41 -21.08
CA SER A 167 -15.06 11.02 -22.39
C SER A 167 -13.74 10.24 -22.28
N GLU A 168 -13.02 10.39 -21.15
CA GLU A 168 -11.79 9.65 -20.81
C GLU A 168 -11.99 8.71 -19.60
N PRO A 169 -12.77 7.62 -19.73
CA PRO A 169 -13.24 6.83 -18.60
C PRO A 169 -12.11 6.17 -17.79
N VAL A 170 -10.99 5.82 -18.43
CA VAL A 170 -9.84 5.17 -17.76
C VAL A 170 -9.12 6.15 -16.83
N ARG A 171 -8.89 7.38 -17.30
CA ARG A 171 -8.27 8.46 -16.51
C ARG A 171 -9.19 8.88 -15.37
N PHE A 172 -10.50 8.98 -15.65
CA PHE A 172 -11.48 9.30 -14.62
C PHE A 172 -11.53 8.22 -13.53
N GLN A 173 -11.55 6.94 -13.90
CA GLN A 173 -11.46 5.82 -12.94
C GLN A 173 -10.19 5.87 -12.09
N ARG A 174 -9.04 6.21 -12.70
CA ARG A 174 -7.78 6.35 -11.96
C ARG A 174 -7.86 7.51 -10.97
N THR A 175 -8.44 8.63 -11.38
CA THR A 175 -8.65 9.81 -10.53
C THR A 175 -9.53 9.49 -9.32
N ILE A 176 -10.64 8.78 -9.51
CA ILE A 176 -11.50 8.31 -8.40
C ILE A 176 -10.69 7.45 -7.41
N ARG A 177 -9.80 6.57 -7.91
CA ARG A 177 -8.97 5.72 -7.06
C ARG A 177 -7.93 6.52 -6.27
N ILE A 178 -7.30 7.53 -6.87
CA ILE A 178 -6.28 8.37 -6.23
C ILE A 178 -6.91 9.31 -5.21
N ALA A 179 -8.03 9.95 -5.56
CA ALA A 179 -8.80 10.79 -4.65
C ALA A 179 -9.30 9.99 -3.44
N GLY A 180 -9.59 8.70 -3.65
CA GLY A 180 -10.22 7.85 -2.66
C GLY A 180 -11.72 8.11 -2.56
N MET A 181 -12.45 7.11 -2.05
CA MET A 181 -13.92 7.14 -1.97
C MET A 181 -14.47 8.33 -1.17
N PRO A 182 -13.88 8.79 -0.05
CA PRO A 182 -14.41 9.93 0.71
C PRO A 182 -14.42 11.25 -0.06
N LEU A 183 -13.30 11.57 -0.72
CA LEU A 183 -13.18 12.80 -1.51
C LEU A 183 -14.04 12.72 -2.76
N ALA A 184 -13.99 11.60 -3.48
CA ALA A 184 -14.82 11.37 -4.67
C ALA A 184 -16.32 11.48 -4.35
N ALA A 185 -16.79 10.85 -3.27
CA ALA A 185 -18.19 10.94 -2.85
C ALA A 185 -18.61 12.38 -2.50
N SER A 186 -17.73 13.12 -1.84
CA SER A 186 -18.00 14.51 -1.44
C SER A 186 -18.03 15.44 -2.65
N ALA A 187 -17.16 15.23 -3.64
CA ALA A 187 -17.17 15.95 -4.91
C ALA A 187 -18.42 15.64 -5.74
N PHE A 188 -18.80 14.37 -5.84
CA PHE A 188 -19.97 13.94 -6.59
C PHE A 188 -21.30 14.24 -5.90
N ALA A 189 -21.29 14.59 -4.61
CA ALA A 189 -22.49 14.97 -3.86
C ALA A 189 -23.26 16.13 -4.52
N GLY A 190 -22.56 17.06 -5.16
CA GLY A 190 -23.16 18.18 -5.88
C GLY A 190 -23.52 17.92 -7.34
N CYS A 191 -23.28 16.71 -7.86
CA CYS A 191 -23.51 16.39 -9.28
C CYS A 191 -24.95 15.94 -9.55
N SER A 192 -25.40 16.12 -10.79
CA SER A 192 -26.71 15.63 -11.21
C SER A 192 -26.77 14.10 -11.17
N LEU A 193 -27.97 13.54 -10.97
CA LEU A 193 -28.13 12.08 -10.94
C LEU A 193 -27.67 11.43 -12.25
N TYR A 194 -27.91 12.09 -13.39
CA TYR A 194 -27.47 11.64 -14.71
C TYR A 194 -25.97 11.34 -14.77
N TYR A 195 -25.14 12.24 -14.23
CA TYR A 195 -23.69 12.03 -14.20
C TYR A 195 -23.28 11.04 -13.13
N ILE A 196 -23.93 11.06 -11.97
CA ILE A 196 -23.64 10.09 -10.90
C ILE A 196 -23.84 8.67 -11.41
N GLU A 197 -24.93 8.37 -12.13
CA GLU A 197 -25.17 7.04 -12.72
C GLU A 197 -24.06 6.60 -13.67
N GLN A 198 -23.57 7.50 -14.51
CA GLN A 198 -22.44 7.23 -15.41
C GLN A 198 -21.16 6.97 -14.63
N ILE A 199 -20.86 7.78 -13.62
CA ILE A 199 -19.69 7.60 -12.75
C ILE A 199 -19.75 6.25 -12.03
N LEU A 200 -20.91 5.90 -11.48
CA LEU A 200 -21.13 4.63 -10.76
C LEU A 200 -20.85 3.41 -11.66
N SER A 201 -21.16 3.50 -12.96
CA SER A 201 -20.85 2.44 -13.91
C SER A 201 -19.35 2.16 -14.05
N LEU A 202 -18.49 3.14 -13.76
CA LEU A 202 -17.04 3.05 -13.90
C LEU A 202 -16.33 2.41 -12.70
N VAL A 203 -16.93 2.45 -11.50
CA VAL A 203 -16.27 2.01 -10.24
C VAL A 203 -16.57 0.54 -9.90
N GLY A 204 -17.38 -0.14 -10.72
CA GLY A 204 -17.81 -1.53 -10.52
C GLY A 204 -18.86 -1.68 -9.40
N PRO A 205 -19.43 -2.88 -9.21
CA PRO A 205 -20.69 -3.05 -8.48
C PRO A 205 -20.61 -2.80 -6.96
N ILE A 206 -19.49 -3.14 -6.30
CA ILE A 206 -19.31 -2.85 -4.88
C ILE A 206 -18.87 -1.39 -4.69
N GLY A 207 -17.99 -0.90 -5.57
CA GLY A 207 -17.55 0.49 -5.54
C GLY A 207 -18.70 1.46 -5.75
N SER A 208 -19.60 1.17 -6.69
CA SER A 208 -20.80 1.96 -6.94
C SER A 208 -21.69 2.02 -5.70
N PHE A 209 -21.98 0.87 -5.08
CA PHE A 209 -22.79 0.83 -3.86
C PHE A 209 -22.19 1.70 -2.73
N ILE A 210 -20.90 1.52 -2.46
CA ILE A 210 -20.19 2.30 -1.43
C ILE A 210 -20.23 3.79 -1.77
N LEU A 211 -19.96 4.14 -3.02
CA LEU A 211 -19.95 5.53 -3.46
C LEU A 211 -21.34 6.16 -3.30
N THR A 212 -22.41 5.43 -3.63
CA THR A 212 -23.80 5.86 -3.43
C THR A 212 -24.12 6.14 -1.96
N GLU A 213 -23.77 5.22 -1.04
CA GLU A 213 -23.98 5.43 0.40
C GLU A 213 -23.21 6.66 0.90
N MET A 214 -21.95 6.81 0.47
CA MET A 214 -21.10 7.93 0.87
C MET A 214 -21.57 9.26 0.27
N ILE A 215 -22.08 9.29 -0.96
CA ILE A 215 -22.70 10.46 -1.59
C ILE A 215 -23.94 10.87 -0.78
N ALA A 216 -24.80 9.91 -0.45
CA ALA A 216 -26.00 10.17 0.36
C ALA A 216 -25.65 10.72 1.75
N ALA A 217 -24.60 10.19 2.38
CA ALA A 217 -24.08 10.69 3.66
C ALA A 217 -23.48 12.10 3.52
N ALA A 218 -22.69 12.34 2.47
CA ALA A 218 -22.08 13.65 2.19
C ALA A 218 -23.16 14.73 1.99
N ARG A 219 -24.23 14.44 1.22
CA ARG A 219 -25.37 15.37 1.02
C ARG A 219 -26.11 15.74 2.31
N LYS A 220 -26.11 14.85 3.31
CA LYS A 220 -26.75 15.13 4.62
C LYS A 220 -25.85 15.92 5.56
N ARG A 221 -24.53 15.76 5.43
CA ARG A 221 -23.55 16.27 6.39
C ARG A 221 -22.90 17.58 5.94
N LEU A 222 -22.58 17.70 4.66
CA LEU A 222 -21.79 18.79 4.11
C LEU A 222 -22.67 19.96 3.66
N ILE A 223 -22.15 21.16 3.81
CA ILE A 223 -22.75 22.37 3.23
C ILE A 223 -22.27 22.61 1.79
N SER A 224 -22.97 23.46 1.05
CA SER A 224 -22.68 23.77 -0.36
C SER A 224 -21.21 24.13 -0.60
N ASP A 225 -20.62 24.99 0.24
CA ASP A 225 -19.24 25.46 0.07
C ASP A 225 -18.20 24.34 0.26
N GLU A 226 -18.47 23.38 1.16
CA GLU A 226 -17.62 22.21 1.38
C GLU A 226 -17.68 21.26 0.18
N ILE A 227 -18.86 21.13 -0.43
CA ILE A 227 -19.05 20.35 -1.67
C ILE A 227 -18.28 21.02 -2.81
N CYS A 228 -18.38 22.35 -2.99
CA CYS A 228 -17.60 23.07 -3.99
C CYS A 228 -16.09 22.90 -3.78
N THR A 229 -15.63 22.95 -2.53
CA THR A 229 -14.22 22.72 -2.19
C THR A 229 -13.77 21.30 -2.55
N ALA A 230 -14.61 20.30 -2.27
CA ALA A 230 -14.33 18.92 -2.65
C ALA A 230 -14.32 18.72 -4.18
N GLN A 231 -15.23 19.38 -4.89
CA GLN A 231 -15.28 19.40 -6.35
C GLN A 231 -13.99 19.99 -6.95
N GLN A 232 -13.53 21.13 -6.44
CA GLN A 232 -12.28 21.74 -6.87
C GLN A 232 -11.08 20.83 -6.61
N ALA A 233 -10.97 20.28 -5.40
CA ALA A 233 -9.87 19.37 -5.05
C ALA A 233 -9.85 18.11 -5.95
N PHE A 234 -11.03 17.61 -6.35
CA PHE A 234 -11.13 16.50 -7.29
C PHE A 234 -10.69 16.90 -8.70
N LEU A 235 -11.11 18.07 -9.19
CA LEU A 235 -10.67 18.61 -10.48
C LEU A 235 -9.17 18.91 -10.52
N ASP A 236 -8.59 19.41 -9.44
CA ASP A 236 -7.14 19.61 -9.33
C ASP A 236 -6.40 18.28 -9.48
N LEU A 237 -6.92 17.19 -8.93
CA LEU A 237 -6.34 15.85 -9.13
C LEU A 237 -6.53 15.35 -10.57
N TYR A 238 -7.68 15.63 -11.19
CA TYR A 238 -7.97 15.25 -12.56
C TYR A 238 -7.07 16.00 -13.56
N SER A 239 -6.93 17.31 -13.41
CA SER A 239 -6.10 18.18 -14.25
C SER A 239 -4.60 17.96 -14.06
N ARG A 240 -4.15 17.62 -12.84
CA ARG A 240 -2.76 17.18 -12.62
C ARG A 240 -2.40 15.95 -13.45
N GLN A 241 -3.33 15.02 -13.60
CA GLN A 241 -3.13 13.89 -14.51
C GLN A 241 -3.04 14.31 -15.98
N GLU A 242 -3.66 15.42 -16.38
CA GLU A 242 -3.48 16.00 -17.72
C GLU A 242 -2.09 16.58 -17.91
N SER A 243 -1.56 17.27 -16.90
CA SER A 243 -0.22 17.83 -16.98
C SER A 243 0.85 16.73 -16.99
N GLU A 244 0.59 15.60 -16.33
CA GLU A 244 1.43 14.40 -16.39
C GLU A 244 1.23 13.63 -17.71
N SER A 245 0.00 13.57 -18.26
CA SER A 245 -0.28 12.90 -19.54
C SER A 245 0.18 13.70 -20.75
N SER A 246 0.11 15.04 -20.70
CA SER A 246 0.63 15.93 -21.76
C SER A 246 2.16 16.07 -21.71
N ALA A 247 2.77 15.89 -20.54
CA ALA A 247 4.20 15.62 -20.43
C ALA A 247 4.55 14.25 -21.06
N MET A 248 3.73 13.22 -20.80
CA MET A 248 3.86 11.92 -21.49
C MET A 248 3.61 12.01 -23.01
N ASP A 249 2.70 12.84 -23.51
CA ASP A 249 2.38 12.93 -24.94
C ASP A 249 3.46 13.66 -25.75
N LYS A 250 4.13 14.65 -25.14
CA LYS A 250 5.35 15.24 -25.72
C LYS A 250 6.54 14.29 -25.67
N GLU A 251 6.62 13.42 -24.66
CA GLU A 251 7.60 12.33 -24.61
C GLU A 251 7.26 11.19 -25.59
N LEU A 252 5.97 10.95 -25.88
CA LEU A 252 5.49 9.86 -26.76
C LEU A 252 5.82 10.10 -28.24
N MET A 253 5.81 11.34 -28.72
CA MET A 253 6.19 11.66 -30.12
C MET A 253 7.70 11.51 -30.37
N THR A 254 8.51 11.54 -29.32
CA THR A 254 9.93 11.10 -29.35
C THR A 254 10.12 9.63 -28.96
N GLY A 255 9.09 9.00 -28.38
CA GLY A 255 9.13 7.64 -27.83
C GLY A 255 8.65 6.53 -28.77
N MET A 256 8.02 6.83 -29.90
CA MET A 256 7.57 5.80 -30.86
C MET A 256 8.70 5.08 -31.63
N GLU A 257 9.94 5.59 -31.58
CA GLU A 257 11.13 4.86 -32.08
C GLU A 257 11.92 4.16 -30.96
N ALA A 258 11.48 4.24 -29.70
CA ALA A 258 12.20 3.72 -28.54
C ALA A 258 11.37 2.76 -27.67
N PHE A 259 10.35 2.12 -28.24
CA PHE A 259 9.59 1.03 -27.59
C PHE A 259 10.26 -0.35 -27.75
N GLU A 260 11.58 -0.40 -27.68
CA GLU A 260 12.32 -1.57 -27.22
C GLU A 260 13.02 -1.18 -25.91
N GLU A 261 12.54 -1.77 -24.81
CA GLU A 261 13.20 -1.88 -23.50
C GLU A 261 13.60 -0.58 -22.76
N SER A 262 12.71 -0.05 -21.91
CA SER A 262 13.14 0.65 -20.69
C SER A 262 12.58 -0.04 -19.45
N SER A 263 13.35 -1.04 -19.04
CA SER A 263 13.22 -1.96 -17.93
C SER A 263 12.74 -1.32 -16.61
N GLN A 264 11.68 -1.90 -16.02
CA GLN A 264 11.45 -1.80 -14.58
C GLN A 264 12.74 -2.22 -13.82
N PRO A 265 13.02 -1.67 -12.64
CA PRO A 265 14.22 -2.00 -11.88
C PRO A 265 14.21 -3.49 -11.50
N ASP A 266 15.29 -4.21 -11.85
CA ASP A 266 15.42 -5.65 -11.59
C ASP A 266 15.30 -5.96 -10.07
N PRO A 267 14.25 -6.66 -9.62
CA PRO A 267 14.05 -6.95 -8.20
C PRO A 267 15.16 -7.86 -7.64
N ASP A 268 15.76 -8.73 -8.45
CA ASP A 268 16.84 -9.61 -8.01
C ASP A 268 18.15 -8.83 -7.83
N LEU A 269 18.36 -7.76 -8.60
CA LEU A 269 19.49 -6.85 -8.44
C LEU A 269 19.41 -6.11 -7.10
N ILE A 270 18.23 -5.59 -6.77
CA ILE A 270 17.98 -4.87 -5.51
C ILE A 270 18.22 -5.80 -4.32
N ARG A 271 17.69 -7.03 -4.39
CA ARG A 271 17.87 -8.03 -3.34
C ARG A 271 19.34 -8.43 -3.17
N THR A 272 20.03 -8.74 -4.27
CA THR A 272 21.46 -9.13 -4.23
C THR A 272 22.33 -8.02 -3.65
N THR A 273 22.08 -6.76 -4.04
CA THR A 273 22.84 -5.60 -3.54
C THR A 273 22.56 -5.34 -2.05
N THR A 274 21.32 -5.54 -1.62
CA THR A 274 20.92 -5.47 -0.20
C THR A 274 21.63 -6.54 0.64
N ASP A 275 21.67 -7.78 0.17
CA ASP A 275 22.33 -8.90 0.87
C ASP A 275 23.85 -8.69 1.00
N ILE A 276 24.49 -8.08 0.00
CA ILE A 276 25.91 -7.69 0.05
C ILE A 276 26.16 -6.71 1.20
N ILE A 277 25.33 -5.68 1.34
CA ILE A 277 25.48 -4.66 2.40
C ILE A 277 25.24 -5.26 3.78
N MET A 278 24.25 -6.13 3.91
CA MET A 278 23.93 -6.77 5.18
C MET A 278 25.01 -7.77 5.61
N SER A 279 25.70 -8.39 4.65
CA SER A 279 26.75 -9.38 4.90
C SER A 279 28.16 -8.78 5.04
N ALA A 280 28.39 -7.56 4.55
CA ALA A 280 29.70 -6.92 4.59
C ALA A 280 30.07 -6.37 5.98
N GLU A 281 31.35 -6.44 6.33
CA GLU A 281 31.87 -5.95 7.60
C GLU A 281 31.74 -4.43 7.70
N ALA A 282 31.31 -3.93 8.87
CA ALA A 282 31.09 -2.50 9.08
C ALA A 282 32.34 -1.64 8.80
N LYS A 283 33.55 -2.17 9.07
CA LYS A 283 34.82 -1.48 8.79
C LYS A 283 35.09 -1.35 7.28
N ALA A 284 34.84 -2.40 6.52
CA ALA A 284 34.98 -2.41 5.06
C ALA A 284 33.93 -1.49 4.40
N LEU A 285 32.67 -1.57 4.85
CA LEU A 285 31.59 -0.69 4.40
C LEU A 285 31.89 0.79 4.68
N LYS A 286 32.33 1.12 5.91
CA LYS A 286 32.67 2.50 6.27
C LYS A 286 33.82 3.05 5.41
N THR A 287 34.83 2.22 5.14
CA THR A 287 35.95 2.58 4.25
C THR A 287 35.46 2.79 2.82
N THR A 288 34.58 1.91 2.32
CA THR A 288 33.96 2.01 1.00
C THR A 288 33.15 3.31 0.86
N LEU A 289 32.24 3.60 1.80
CA LEU A 289 31.42 4.82 1.82
C LEU A 289 32.26 6.11 1.95
N SER A 290 33.41 6.04 2.63
CA SER A 290 34.32 7.19 2.73
C SER A 290 34.97 7.55 1.38
N SER A 291 35.11 6.56 0.49
CA SER A 291 35.68 6.74 -0.86
C SER A 291 34.64 7.07 -1.93
N MET A 292 33.34 6.94 -1.61
CA MET A 292 32.25 7.26 -2.53
C MET A 292 31.84 8.72 -2.43
N SER A 293 31.35 9.31 -3.52
CA SER A 293 30.75 10.65 -3.52
C SER A 293 29.31 10.63 -2.98
N ASP A 294 28.78 11.79 -2.61
CA ASP A 294 27.39 11.89 -2.11
C ASP A 294 26.37 11.44 -3.20
N ASN A 295 26.69 11.66 -4.49
CA ASN A 295 25.88 11.18 -5.62
C ASN A 295 25.96 9.66 -5.80
N GLU A 296 27.14 9.06 -5.65
CA GLU A 296 27.29 7.60 -5.74
C GLU A 296 26.55 6.88 -4.61
N ILE A 297 26.53 7.46 -3.41
CA ILE A 297 25.78 6.89 -2.27
C ILE A 297 24.27 7.06 -2.50
N ALA A 298 23.83 8.20 -3.04
CA ALA A 298 22.44 8.42 -3.42
C ALA A 298 21.96 7.41 -4.47
N SER A 299 22.75 7.18 -5.52
CA SER A 299 22.50 6.14 -6.53
C SER A 299 22.44 4.73 -5.92
N LEU A 300 23.37 4.41 -5.03
CA LEU A 300 23.39 3.11 -4.36
C LEU A 300 22.12 2.91 -3.51
N LEU A 301 21.66 3.92 -2.77
CA LEU A 301 20.44 3.82 -1.95
C LEU A 301 19.19 3.50 -2.78
N ARG A 302 19.14 3.92 -4.06
CA ARG A 302 18.05 3.58 -4.97
C ARG A 302 18.05 2.11 -5.40
N CYS A 303 19.18 1.42 -5.25
CA CYS A 303 19.37 0.01 -5.59
C CYS A 303 19.18 -0.92 -4.38
N LEU A 304 18.53 -0.45 -3.31
CA LEU A 304 18.46 -1.15 -2.01
C LEU A 304 17.07 -1.16 -1.41
N GLU A 305 16.80 -2.21 -0.65
CA GLU A 305 15.66 -2.25 0.25
C GLU A 305 15.82 -1.27 1.43
N PRO A 306 14.71 -0.75 1.99
CA PRO A 306 14.75 0.21 3.09
C PRO A 306 15.58 -0.23 4.31
N ILE A 307 15.64 -1.54 4.58
CA ILE A 307 16.39 -2.09 5.71
C ILE A 307 17.91 -1.85 5.59
N ALA A 308 18.45 -1.81 4.36
CA ALA A 308 19.88 -1.55 4.14
C ALA A 308 20.20 -0.05 4.18
N HIS A 309 19.21 0.83 4.01
CA HIS A 309 19.41 2.28 4.08
C HIS A 309 19.85 2.70 5.48
N GLU A 310 19.20 2.19 6.53
CA GLU A 310 19.56 2.48 7.92
C GLU A 310 20.99 2.07 8.24
N ARG A 311 21.43 0.90 7.76
CA ARG A 311 22.80 0.41 7.96
C ARG A 311 23.83 1.27 7.26
N LEU A 312 23.62 1.68 6.01
CA LEU A 312 24.56 2.54 5.28
C LEU A 312 24.61 3.95 5.88
N LEU A 313 23.45 4.56 6.11
CA LEU A 313 23.37 5.92 6.66
C LEU A 313 23.95 5.96 8.07
N GLY A 314 23.74 4.93 8.89
CA GLY A 314 24.32 4.82 10.25
C GLY A 314 25.85 4.80 10.30
N LEU A 315 26.53 4.52 9.18
CA LEU A 315 28.00 4.49 9.11
C LEU A 315 28.64 5.83 8.70
N ILE A 316 27.83 6.82 8.32
CA ILE A 316 28.28 8.15 7.88
C ILE A 316 27.75 9.27 8.81
N SER A 317 28.42 10.42 8.83
CA SER A 317 28.04 11.54 9.69
C SER A 317 26.67 12.12 9.32
N GLN A 318 25.90 12.60 10.31
CA GLN A 318 24.56 13.19 10.11
C GLN A 318 24.53 14.34 9.08
N GLY A 319 25.55 15.21 9.04
CA GLY A 319 25.63 16.28 8.05
C GLY A 319 25.72 15.74 6.61
N ARG A 320 26.44 14.64 6.42
CA ARG A 320 26.57 13.96 5.12
C ARG A 320 25.30 13.20 4.72
N GLN A 321 24.62 12.58 5.68
CA GLN A 321 23.30 11.95 5.46
C GLN A 321 22.30 12.95 4.86
N ARG A 322 22.21 14.17 5.44
CA ARG A 322 21.31 15.23 4.94
C ARG A 322 21.63 15.63 3.50
N ARG A 323 22.92 15.75 3.14
CA ARG A 323 23.32 16.07 1.76
C ARG A 323 22.93 14.97 0.78
N ILE A 324 23.15 13.71 1.14
CA ILE A 324 22.80 12.56 0.29
C ILE A 324 21.28 12.49 0.07
N LEU A 325 20.47 12.71 1.12
CA LEU A 325 19.01 12.72 0.99
C LEU A 325 18.51 13.88 0.12
N MET A 326 19.14 15.07 0.20
CA MET A 326 18.83 16.17 -0.73
C MET A 326 19.17 15.83 -2.18
N VAL A 327 20.29 15.14 -2.43
CA VAL A 327 20.64 14.68 -3.79
C VAL A 327 19.57 13.73 -4.34
N ILE A 328 19.06 12.82 -3.51
CA ILE A 328 17.97 11.90 -3.92
C ILE A 328 16.70 12.65 -4.29
N GLN A 329 16.36 13.73 -3.57
CA GLN A 329 15.19 14.57 -3.86
C GLN A 329 15.34 15.42 -5.13
N GLN A 330 16.58 15.71 -5.56
CA GLN A 330 16.88 16.60 -6.68
C GLN A 330 17.20 15.87 -7.99
N THR A 331 17.25 14.54 -7.99
CA THR A 331 17.64 13.75 -9.17
C THR A 331 16.52 12.79 -9.58
N ASP A 332 16.27 12.70 -10.89
CA ASP A 332 15.20 11.88 -11.46
C ASP A 332 15.44 10.37 -11.28
N ASN A 333 14.44 9.57 -11.67
CA ASN A 333 14.48 8.11 -11.64
C ASN A 333 15.61 7.56 -12.51
N VAL A 334 16.26 6.50 -12.03
CA VAL A 334 17.46 5.89 -12.66
C VAL A 334 17.02 4.66 -13.47
N THR A 335 17.60 4.47 -14.67
CA THR A 335 17.34 3.29 -15.50
C THR A 335 17.91 2.01 -14.88
N SER A 336 17.32 0.84 -15.18
CA SER A 336 17.79 -0.46 -14.65
C SER A 336 19.26 -0.76 -14.99
N GLU A 337 19.71 -0.44 -16.20
CA GLU A 337 21.13 -0.56 -16.60
C GLU A 337 22.05 0.31 -15.73
N ARG A 338 21.59 1.53 -15.42
CA ARG A 338 22.37 2.43 -14.60
C ARG A 338 22.41 1.97 -13.14
N MET A 339 21.32 1.40 -12.64
CA MET A 339 21.27 0.74 -11.32
C MET A 339 22.24 -0.46 -11.25
N LEU A 340 22.30 -1.28 -12.29
CA LEU A 340 23.24 -2.41 -12.37
C LEU A 340 24.69 -1.90 -12.33
N ARG A 341 25.03 -0.91 -13.15
CA ARG A 341 26.38 -0.31 -13.17
C ARG A 341 26.75 0.32 -11.83
N ASP A 342 25.82 1.01 -11.18
CA ASP A 342 26.05 1.65 -9.89
C ASP A 342 26.23 0.60 -8.77
N ALA A 343 25.48 -0.52 -8.81
CA ALA A 343 25.65 -1.66 -7.90
C ALA A 343 26.98 -2.41 -8.13
N GLN A 344 27.37 -2.63 -9.39
CA GLN A 344 28.67 -3.23 -9.74
C GLN A 344 29.84 -2.34 -9.31
N LEU A 345 29.74 -1.02 -9.52
CA LEU A 345 30.73 -0.05 -9.05
C LEU A 345 30.88 -0.11 -7.53
N PHE A 346 29.76 -0.18 -6.79
CA PHE A 346 29.80 -0.39 -5.36
C PHE A 346 30.50 -1.71 -4.98
N ALA A 347 30.17 -2.82 -5.64
CA ALA A 347 30.78 -4.11 -5.38
C ALA A 347 32.30 -4.12 -5.65
N GLN A 348 32.76 -3.46 -6.71
CA GLN A 348 34.18 -3.26 -7.01
C GLN A 348 34.89 -2.42 -5.93
N LYS A 349 34.28 -1.31 -5.50
CA LYS A 349 34.84 -0.48 -4.41
C LYS A 349 34.86 -1.25 -3.09
N LEU A 350 33.83 -2.06 -2.82
CA LEU A 350 33.78 -2.93 -1.64
C LEU A 350 34.90 -3.97 -1.68
N LEU A 351 35.12 -4.66 -2.80
CA LEU A 351 36.25 -5.58 -2.97
C LEU A 351 37.59 -4.89 -2.73
N SER A 352 37.77 -3.66 -3.25
CA SER A 352 39.00 -2.89 -3.04
C SER A 352 39.24 -2.56 -1.56
N SER A 353 38.17 -2.40 -0.77
CA SER A 353 38.27 -2.16 0.68
C SER A 353 38.71 -3.40 1.47
N TYR A 354 38.45 -4.59 0.93
CA TYR A 354 38.93 -5.87 1.47
C TYR A 354 40.36 -6.21 1.02
N ALA A 355 40.87 -5.55 -0.01
CA ALA A 355 42.24 -5.74 -0.49
C ALA A 355 43.23 -4.95 0.40
N PRO A 356 44.09 -5.61 1.21
CA PRO A 356 45.20 -4.93 1.85
C PRO A 356 46.12 -4.27 0.81
N ARG A 357 46.62 -3.07 1.12
CA ARG A 357 47.57 -2.33 0.27
C ARG A 357 48.86 -3.10 -0.07
N ASN A 358 49.17 -4.16 0.68
CA ASN A 358 50.37 -5.00 0.53
C ASN A 358 49.99 -6.49 0.40
N LEU A 359 49.08 -6.83 -0.51
CA LEU A 359 48.69 -8.21 -0.77
C LEU A 359 49.81 -8.94 -1.52
N ARG A 360 50.30 -10.06 -0.98
CA ARG A 360 51.27 -10.90 -1.69
C ARG A 360 50.55 -11.70 -2.79
N PRO A 361 51.12 -11.83 -4.00
CA PRO A 361 50.52 -12.66 -5.05
C PRO A 361 50.29 -14.09 -4.53
N GLY A 362 49.03 -14.57 -4.58
CA GLY A 362 48.64 -15.91 -4.13
C GLY A 362 47.94 -15.98 -2.76
N GLU A 363 47.87 -14.89 -1.98
CA GLU A 363 47.04 -14.84 -0.77
C GLU A 363 45.58 -14.54 -1.11
N THR A 364 44.65 -15.30 -0.53
CA THR A 364 43.20 -15.09 -0.75
C THR A 364 42.68 -13.95 0.11
N LEU A 365 41.83 -13.10 -0.47
CA LEU A 365 41.13 -12.04 0.26
C LEU A 365 40.30 -12.66 1.40
N LYS A 366 40.43 -12.13 2.62
CA LYS A 366 39.64 -12.53 3.79
C LYS A 366 38.21 -11.98 3.68
N ILE A 367 37.48 -12.44 2.67
CA ILE A 367 36.07 -12.12 2.41
C ILE A 367 35.25 -13.37 2.77
N PRO A 368 34.18 -13.25 3.56
CA PRO A 368 33.25 -14.35 3.82
C PRO A 368 32.76 -14.99 2.51
N GLU A 369 32.69 -16.33 2.46
CA GLU A 369 32.33 -17.07 1.23
C GLU A 369 30.97 -16.64 0.66
N LEU A 370 29.99 -16.42 1.53
CA LEU A 370 28.65 -15.92 1.15
C LEU A 370 28.74 -14.55 0.47
N LEU A 371 29.53 -13.63 1.02
CA LEU A 371 29.73 -12.29 0.44
C LEU A 371 30.47 -12.36 -0.89
N ARG A 372 31.46 -13.25 -1.01
CA ARG A 372 32.20 -13.49 -2.26
C ARG A 372 31.27 -14.00 -3.36
N ASN A 373 30.38 -14.95 -3.05
CA ASN A 373 29.43 -15.49 -4.01
C ASN A 373 28.41 -14.44 -4.48
N LEU A 374 27.92 -13.59 -3.57
CA LEU A 374 27.00 -12.50 -3.91
C LEU A 374 27.67 -11.45 -4.80
N ILE A 375 28.91 -11.07 -4.49
CA ILE A 375 29.68 -10.11 -5.30
C ILE A 375 29.97 -10.70 -6.69
N SER A 376 30.40 -11.96 -6.78
CA SER A 376 30.64 -12.62 -8.08
C SER A 376 29.36 -12.72 -8.91
N SER A 377 28.22 -13.02 -8.27
CA SER A 377 26.92 -13.04 -8.92
C SER A 377 26.53 -11.67 -9.47
N LEU A 378 26.72 -10.60 -8.68
CA LEU A 378 26.42 -9.23 -9.10
C LEU A 378 27.34 -8.73 -10.24
N LEU A 379 28.63 -9.06 -10.18
CA LEU A 379 29.60 -8.67 -11.21
C LEU A 379 29.45 -9.47 -12.51
N GLY A 380 28.84 -10.67 -12.47
CA GLY A 380 28.61 -11.53 -13.64
C GLY A 380 27.29 -11.28 -14.37
N ARG A 381 26.52 -10.25 -14.01
CA ARG A 381 25.19 -9.93 -14.56
C ARG A 381 25.20 -9.11 -15.86
N GLU A 382 26.24 -9.23 -16.69
CA GLU A 382 26.29 -8.59 -18.02
C GLU A 382 25.71 -9.47 -19.13
#